data_AF-A0A1I7ZLT4-F1
#
_entry.id   AF-A0A1I7ZLT4-F1
#
_cell.length_a   1.000
_cell.length_b   1.000
_cell.length_c   1.000
_cell.angle_alpha   90.00
_cell.angle_beta   90.00
_cell.angle_gamma   90.00
#
_symmetry.space_group_name_H-M   'P 1'
#
loop_
_entity.id
_entity.type
_entity.pdbx_description
1 polymer ?
#
loop_
_entity_poly.entity_id
_entity_poly.type
_entity_poly.pdbx_seq_one_letter_code
_entity_poly.pdbx_strand_id
1 'polypeptide(L)' 'ILEGRVKLAKIDCDRHPGVCQTASVRAYPSIRLYLGGPGGGVRQDPQGVAVQSQHRDAVVSLVEQFLARRHDEL' A
#
# COMPACT_ATOMS: atom_id res chain seq x y z
N ILE A 1 14.08 -2.39 -8.45
CA ILE A 1 13.11 -1.67 -9.33
C ILE A 1 12.32 -0.63 -8.54
N LEU A 2 11.63 -1.00 -7.46
CA LEU A 2 10.83 -0.07 -6.65
C LEU A 2 11.64 0.73 -5.59
N GLU A 3 12.92 0.43 -5.44
CA GLU A 3 13.81 1.05 -4.46
C GLU A 3 13.95 2.57 -4.70
N GLY A 4 13.91 3.34 -3.62
CA GLY A 4 13.96 4.80 -3.64
C GLY A 4 12.65 5.50 -4.01
N ARG A 5 11.67 4.77 -4.58
CA ARG A 5 10.37 5.34 -5.00
C ARG A 5 9.24 5.00 -4.05
N VAL A 6 9.27 3.82 -3.45
CA VAL A 6 8.30 3.39 -2.44
C VAL A 6 9.01 2.78 -1.23
N LYS A 7 8.37 2.93 -0.06
CA LYS A 7 8.80 2.25 1.16
C LYS A 7 8.06 0.93 1.26
N LEU A 8 8.81 -0.14 1.49
CA LEU A 8 8.27 -1.48 1.70
C LEU A 8 8.32 -1.80 3.19
N ALA A 9 7.22 -2.33 3.72
CA ALA A 9 7.13 -2.77 5.10
C ALA A 9 6.40 -4.13 5.15
N LYS A 10 6.83 -4.98 6.09
CA LYS A 10 6.13 -6.22 6.42
C LYS A 10 5.59 -6.08 7.84
N ILE A 11 4.33 -6.44 8.01
CA ILE A 11 3.66 -6.46 9.31
C ILE A 11 3.34 -7.90 9.65
N ASP A 12 3.70 -8.30 10.86
CA ASP A 12 3.29 -9.58 11.44
C ASP A 12 1.93 -9.38 12.14
N CYS A 13 0.88 -9.90 11.52
CA CYS A 13 -0.47 -9.76 12.04
C CYS A 13 -0.74 -10.60 13.30
N ASP A 14 0.06 -11.64 13.56
CA ASP A 14 -0.07 -12.45 14.77
C ASP A 14 0.44 -11.66 15.98
N ARG A 15 1.52 -10.89 15.80
CA ARG A 15 2.08 -10.01 16.84
C ARG A 15 1.34 -8.67 16.96
N HIS A 16 0.72 -8.20 15.88
CA HIS A 16 0.06 -6.88 15.81
C HIS A 16 -1.35 -6.95 15.21
N PRO A 17 -2.30 -7.64 15.87
CA PRO A 17 -3.64 -7.87 15.30
C PRO A 17 -4.43 -6.58 15.07
N GLY A 18 -4.26 -5.56 15.92
CA GLY A 18 -4.97 -4.28 15.78
C GLY A 18 -4.61 -3.52 14.50
N VAL A 19 -3.38 -3.65 14.00
CA VAL A 19 -2.95 -3.04 12.74
C VAL A 19 -3.67 -3.70 11.57
N CYS A 20 -3.71 -5.03 11.55
CA CYS A 20 -4.34 -5.79 10.48
C CYS A 20 -5.87 -5.68 10.50
N GLN A 21 -6.47 -5.55 11.68
CA GLN A 21 -7.90 -5.25 11.84
C GLN A 21 -8.25 -3.85 11.29
N THR A 22 -7.47 -2.83 11.65
CA THR A 22 -7.69 -1.45 11.17
C THR A 22 -7.49 -1.37 9.65
N ALA A 23 -6.51 -2.11 9.13
CA ALA A 23 -6.28 -2.24 7.70
C ALA A 23 -7.33 -3.13 7.01
N SER A 24 -8.29 -3.76 7.69
CA SER A 24 -9.28 -4.69 7.12
C SER A 24 -8.66 -5.88 6.37
N VAL A 25 -7.57 -6.44 6.90
CA VAL A 25 -6.95 -7.66 6.37
C VAL A 25 -7.83 -8.87 6.75
N ARG A 26 -8.29 -9.61 5.75
CA ARG A 26 -9.19 -10.77 5.94
C ARG A 26 -8.51 -12.13 5.70
N ALA A 27 -7.41 -12.14 4.97
CA ALA A 27 -6.64 -13.32 4.62
C ALA A 27 -5.17 -12.96 4.46
N TYR A 28 -4.29 -13.91 4.71
CA TYR A 28 -2.85 -13.78 4.56
C TYR A 28 -2.34 -14.63 3.39
N PRO A 29 -1.31 -14.18 2.66
CA PRO A 29 -0.73 -12.83 2.67
C PRO A 29 -1.62 -11.81 1.96
N SER A 30 -1.57 -10.54 2.38
CA SER A 30 -2.25 -9.42 1.71
C SER A 30 -1.29 -8.27 1.44
N ILE A 31 -1.37 -7.65 0.26
CA ILE A 31 -0.56 -6.48 -0.11
C ILE A 31 -1.45 -5.25 -0.13
N ARG A 32 -1.00 -4.17 0.52
CA ARG A 32 -1.70 -2.88 0.58
C ARG A 32 -0.76 -1.75 0.18
N LEU A 33 -1.28 -0.81 -0.59
CA LEU A 33 -0.57 0.37 -1.05
C LEU A 33 -1.09 1.61 -0.32
N TYR A 34 -0.17 2.40 0.21
CA TYR A 34 -0.42 3.64 0.94
C TYR A 34 0.29 4.78 0.21
N LEU A 35 -0.49 5.72 -0.36
CA LEU A 35 0.03 6.84 -1.16
C LEU A 35 0.20 8.14 -0.37
N GLY A 36 -0.10 8.11 0.94
CA GLY A 36 -0.17 9.33 1.76
C GLY A 36 -1.39 10.19 1.43
N GLY A 37 -1.62 11.23 2.22
CA GLY A 37 -2.65 12.22 1.93
C GLY A 37 -2.32 13.10 0.72
N PRO A 38 -3.34 13.71 0.08
CA PRO A 38 -3.14 14.65 -1.04
C PRO A 38 -2.41 15.95 -0.66
N GLY A 39 -2.18 16.20 0.63
CA GLY A 39 -1.30 17.25 1.14
C GLY A 39 -0.61 16.81 2.42
N GLY A 40 0.52 17.43 2.76
CA GLY A 40 1.43 17.09 3.87
C GLY A 40 0.87 17.19 5.30
N GLY A 41 -0.45 17.06 5.48
CA GLY A 41 -1.15 17.02 6.76
C GLY A 41 -2.47 16.24 6.74
N VAL A 42 -2.88 15.69 5.58
CA VAL A 42 -4.12 14.92 5.48
C VAL A 42 -3.86 13.47 5.90
N ARG A 43 -4.62 12.99 6.89
CA ARG A 43 -4.56 11.58 7.32
C ARG A 43 -5.09 10.71 6.18
N GLN A 44 -4.27 9.78 5.72
CA GLN A 44 -4.67 8.76 4.76
C GLN A 44 -5.61 7.73 5.39
N ASP A 45 -6.45 7.10 4.57
CA ASP A 45 -7.28 5.99 5.01
C ASP A 45 -6.38 4.81 5.47
N PRO A 46 -6.63 4.23 6.67
CA PRO A 46 -5.76 3.19 7.23
C PRO A 46 -5.90 1.83 6.53
N GLN A 47 -6.94 1.63 5.73
CA GLN A 47 -7.11 0.43 4.91
C GLN A 47 -6.24 0.54 3.65
N GLY A 48 -6.07 1.73 3.08
CA GLY A 48 -5.29 1.93 1.87
C GLY A 48 -5.86 1.15 0.68
N VAL A 49 -5.08 1.03 -0.40
CA VAL A 49 -5.51 0.34 -1.61
C VAL A 49 -5.11 -1.13 -1.57
N ALA A 50 -6.08 -2.03 -1.61
CA ALA A 50 -5.83 -3.46 -1.64
C ALA A 50 -5.31 -3.92 -3.01
N VAL A 51 -4.13 -4.54 -3.03
CA VAL A 51 -3.55 -5.15 -4.23
C VAL A 51 -3.98 -6.61 -4.27
N GLN A 52 -4.85 -6.95 -5.22
CA GLN A 52 -5.43 -8.29 -5.34
C GLN A 52 -4.47 -9.32 -5.92
N SER A 53 -3.41 -8.87 -6.61
CA SER A 53 -2.43 -9.77 -7.22
C SER A 53 -1.29 -10.08 -6.26
N GLN A 54 -0.85 -11.34 -6.27
CA GLN A 54 0.34 -11.81 -5.57
C GLN A 54 1.53 -12.00 -6.53
N HIS A 55 1.32 -11.82 -7.83
CA HIS A 55 2.38 -11.91 -8.82
C HIS A 55 3.26 -10.66 -8.81
N ARG A 56 4.57 -10.86 -8.70
CA ARG A 56 5.58 -9.80 -8.65
C ARG A 56 5.35 -8.73 -9.72
N ASP A 57 5.23 -9.14 -10.98
CA ASP A 57 5.21 -8.18 -12.10
C ASP A 57 3.88 -7.42 -12.17
N ALA A 58 2.79 -8.06 -11.76
CA ALA A 58 1.49 -7.41 -11.63
C ALA A 58 1.49 -6.40 -10.48
N VAL A 59 2.09 -6.73 -9.34
CA VAL A 59 2.24 -5.82 -8.20
C VAL A 59 3.09 -4.61 -8.60
N VAL A 60 4.23 -4.83 -9.27
CA VAL A 60 5.10 -3.74 -9.74
C VAL A 60 4.35 -2.84 -10.72
N SER A 61 3.70 -3.40 -11.74
CA SER A 61 2.94 -2.63 -12.73
C SER A 61 1.84 -1.78 -12.10
N LEU A 62 1.12 -2.35 -11.12
CA LEU A 62 0.05 -1.64 -10.42
C LEU A 62 0.61 -0.48 -9.58
N VAL A 63 1.70 -0.70 -8.83
CA VAL A 63 2.35 0.34 -8.03
C VAL A 63 2.83 1.48 -8.93
N GLU A 64 3.49 1.18 -10.04
CA GLU A 64 3.93 2.19 -11.01
C GLU A 64 2.75 3.02 -11.55
N GLN A 65 1.63 2.37 -11.88
CA GLN A 65 0.43 3.05 -12.37
C GLN A 65 -0.14 4.03 -11.32
N PHE A 66 -0.12 3.66 -10.04
CA PHE A 66 -0.58 4.53 -8.96
C PHE A 66 0.37 5.70 -8.70
N LEU A 67 1.69 5.48 -8.83
CA LEU A 67 2.69 6.55 -8.68
C LEU A 67 2.62 7.55 -9.85
N ALA A 68 2.44 7.06 -11.08
CA ALA A 68 2.30 7.92 -12.25
C ALA A 68 1.09 8.86 -12.12
N ARG A 69 -0.07 8.31 -11.71
CA ARG A 69 -1.29 9.12 -11.49
C ARG A 69 -1.13 10.22 -10.45
N ARG A 70 -0.27 10.03 -9.44
CA ARG A 70 0.01 11.03 -8.40
C ARG A 70 1.01 12.10 -8.85
N HIS A 71 1.88 11.80 -9.81
CA HIS A 71 2.83 12.78 -10.34
C HIS A 71 2.15 13.82 -11.24
N ASP A 72 1.06 13.44 -11.92
CA ASP A 72 0.34 14.32 -12.85
C ASP A 72 -0.59 15.34 -12.16
N GLU A 73 -0.80 15.23 -10.83
CA GLU A 73 -1.62 16.16 -10.03
C GLU A 73 -0.82 17.28 -9.33
N LEU A 74 0.51 17.36 -9.55
CA LEU A 74 1.43 18.34 -8.94
C LEU A 74 2.04 19.30 -9.97
#